data_AF-A0A6J8DJ61-F1
#
_entry.id   AF-A0A6J8DJ61-F1
#
_cell.length_a   1.000
_cell.length_b   1.000
_cell.length_c   1.000
_cell.angle_alpha   90.00
_cell.angle_beta   90.00
_cell.angle_gamma   90.00
#
_symmetry.space_group_name_H-M   'P 1'
#
loop_
_entity.id
_entity.type
_entity.pdbx_description
1 polymer ?
#
loop_
_entity_poly.entity_id
_entity_poly.type
_entity_poly.pdbx_seq_one_letter_code
_entity_poly.pdbx_strand_id
1 'polypeptide(L)'
;MTDVQLEGVTPLLDSSSLKVENSTNNNQNGLETEVEEAEDDTPCIDIIINNVVCTFSTRCHLNLRTVAMEGANVEYKREQGMCNMRIRRPYTTASIWSSGKITCTGATSEPYAKIAARKFARQLQRIGFDVKFSNFKVVNVLGTCSMPFKIKVADMARKYPREVSYEPELHPGATYRIKEPKATLKIFTTGSITVTAPCVDNVQSAIEHIFPLVAEFKAVKSEVNAELLMKEARFIQKHRVIKPKRPITKFEEDLEYEDSSDEDFDSEEDQD
;
A
#
# COMPACT_ATOMS: atom_id res chain seq x y z
N MET A 1 -50.82 27.71 39.74
CA MET A 1 -52.22 27.65 39.31
C MET A 1 -52.31 26.44 38.40
N THR A 2 -52.94 25.36 38.91
CA THR A 2 -53.46 24.16 38.21
C THR A 2 -52.43 23.32 37.43
N ASP A 3 -52.04 22.11 37.86
CA ASP A 3 -52.84 20.85 37.85
C ASP A 3 -53.55 20.68 36.49
N VAL A 4 -53.42 19.58 35.74
CA VAL A 4 -53.82 18.22 36.09
C VAL A 4 -53.07 17.21 35.20
N GLN A 5 -52.88 16.05 35.82
CA GLN A 5 -52.10 14.88 35.49
C GLN A 5 -53.03 13.75 34.96
N LEU A 6 -52.44 12.56 34.76
CA LEU A 6 -53.07 11.23 34.75
C LEU A 6 -53.57 10.74 33.37
N GLU A 7 -53.40 9.48 32.98
CA GLU A 7 -52.96 8.25 33.67
C GLU A 7 -52.60 7.24 32.57
N GLY A 8 -51.55 6.43 32.70
CA GLY A 8 -51.52 5.21 33.50
C GLY A 8 -51.24 4.02 32.55
N VAL A 9 -50.70 2.86 32.90
CA VAL A 9 -50.30 2.23 34.17
C VAL A 9 -49.21 1.18 33.83
N THR A 10 -48.35 0.94 34.82
CA THR A 10 -47.17 0.05 34.96
C THR A 10 -47.58 -1.43 35.26
N PRO A 11 -46.77 -2.36 35.87
CA PRO A 11 -45.30 -2.52 36.05
C PRO A 11 -44.74 -3.98 35.87
N LEU A 12 -43.40 -4.02 35.95
CA LEU A 12 -42.42 -5.02 36.45
C LEU A 12 -42.86 -6.19 37.38
N LEU A 13 -42.05 -7.29 37.35
CA LEU A 13 -41.47 -8.08 38.47
C LEU A 13 -40.73 -9.30 37.84
N ASP A 14 -39.41 -9.44 37.86
CA ASP A 14 -38.40 -9.72 38.92
C ASP A 14 -38.21 -11.21 39.33
N SER A 15 -36.91 -11.57 39.29
CA SER A 15 -36.10 -12.63 39.89
C SER A 15 -36.69 -13.96 40.43
N SER A 16 -36.05 -15.09 40.06
CA SER A 16 -35.22 -15.93 40.95
C SER A 16 -35.05 -17.41 40.49
N SER A 17 -33.79 -17.78 40.21
CA SER A 17 -33.00 -18.95 40.66
C SER A 17 -33.54 -20.42 40.68
N LEU A 18 -32.76 -21.27 39.98
CA LEU A 18 -32.18 -22.59 40.36
C LEU A 18 -33.03 -23.88 40.46
N LYS A 19 -32.71 -24.88 39.60
CA LYS A 19 -32.21 -26.26 39.89
C LYS A 19 -32.34 -27.13 38.62
N VAL A 20 -31.24 -27.56 37.98
CA VAL A 20 -30.55 -28.87 38.13
C VAL A 20 -31.48 -30.08 38.11
N GLU A 21 -31.56 -30.76 36.96
CA GLU A 21 -31.59 -32.23 36.85
C GLU A 21 -30.89 -32.67 35.56
N ASN A 22 -29.83 -33.46 35.71
CA ASN A 22 -29.22 -34.26 34.65
C ASN A 22 -30.03 -35.54 34.50
N SER A 23 -30.36 -35.92 33.25
CA SER A 23 -30.57 -37.31 32.88
C SER A 23 -30.24 -37.50 31.41
N THR A 24 -29.19 -38.30 31.21
CA THR A 24 -28.67 -38.87 29.99
C THR A 24 -29.77 -39.61 29.21
N ASN A 25 -29.89 -39.40 27.90
CA ASN A 25 -30.05 -40.50 26.96
C ASN A 25 -29.77 -40.07 25.51
N ASN A 26 -28.90 -40.86 24.89
CA ASN A 26 -28.56 -40.85 23.48
C ASN A 26 -29.81 -41.01 22.61
N ASN A 27 -29.89 -40.23 21.53
CA ASN A 27 -30.20 -40.80 20.23
C ASN A 27 -29.66 -39.90 19.11
N GLN A 28 -28.75 -40.50 18.36
CA GLN A 28 -28.31 -40.03 17.05
C GLN A 28 -29.53 -39.95 16.12
N ASN A 29 -29.66 -38.83 15.42
CA ASN A 29 -30.16 -38.80 14.05
C ASN A 29 -29.69 -37.49 13.41
N GLY A 30 -28.89 -37.64 12.36
CA GLY A 30 -28.37 -36.54 11.56
C GLY A 30 -29.50 -35.81 10.84
N LEU A 31 -29.48 -34.50 10.97
CA LEU A 31 -29.96 -33.58 9.94
C LEU A 31 -28.74 -32.75 9.56
N GLU A 32 -28.11 -33.12 8.45
CA GLU A 32 -27.18 -32.25 7.73
C GLU A 32 -27.98 -31.01 7.33
N THR A 33 -27.79 -29.93 8.08
CA THR A 33 -28.21 -28.61 7.63
C THR A 33 -27.14 -28.17 6.65
N GLU A 34 -27.44 -28.27 5.36
CA GLU A 34 -26.71 -27.58 4.31
C GLU A 34 -26.68 -26.10 4.67
N VAL A 35 -25.54 -25.65 5.21
CA VAL A 35 -25.22 -24.23 5.26
C VAL A 35 -24.82 -23.90 3.83
N GLU A 36 -25.76 -23.34 3.07
CA GLU A 36 -25.45 -22.59 1.86
C GLU A 36 -24.52 -21.45 2.29
N GLU A 37 -23.21 -21.67 2.20
CA GLU A 37 -22.23 -20.59 2.16
C GLU A 37 -22.55 -19.79 0.91
N ALA A 38 -23.21 -18.64 1.09
CA ALA A 38 -23.25 -17.61 0.07
C ALA A 38 -21.79 -17.24 -0.22
N GLU A 39 -21.23 -17.77 -1.31
CA GLU A 39 -19.99 -17.29 -1.89
C GLU A 39 -20.19 -15.81 -2.19
N ASP A 40 -19.74 -14.96 -1.28
CA ASP A 40 -19.62 -13.53 -1.51
C ASP A 40 -18.60 -13.40 -2.66
N ASP A 41 -19.11 -13.27 -3.90
CA ASP A 41 -18.38 -13.03 -5.16
C ASP A 41 -17.69 -11.65 -5.12
N THR A 42 -16.93 -11.37 -4.06
CA THR A 42 -16.13 -10.18 -3.93
C THR A 42 -14.92 -10.39 -4.82
N PRO A 43 -14.76 -9.61 -5.91
CA PRO A 43 -13.67 -9.83 -6.84
C PRO A 43 -12.34 -9.61 -6.13
N CYS A 44 -11.48 -10.62 -6.17
CA CYS A 44 -10.12 -10.51 -5.66
C CYS A 44 -9.32 -9.52 -6.52
N ILE A 45 -8.76 -8.49 -5.87
CA ILE A 45 -7.94 -7.47 -6.53
C ILE A 45 -6.54 -7.52 -5.93
N ASP A 46 -5.56 -7.78 -6.80
CA ASP A 46 -4.17 -7.80 -6.39
C ASP A 46 -3.62 -6.37 -6.20
N ILE A 47 -3.13 -6.10 -5.00
CA ILE A 47 -2.49 -4.84 -4.62
C ILE A 47 -0.99 -5.06 -4.61
N ILE A 48 -0.27 -4.31 -5.45
CA ILE A 48 1.20 -4.36 -5.51
C ILE A 48 1.76 -3.11 -4.83
N ILE A 49 2.51 -3.29 -3.74
CA ILE A 49 3.22 -2.20 -3.09
C ILE A 49 4.55 -1.97 -3.82
N ASN A 50 4.68 -0.80 -4.43
CA ASN A 50 5.85 -0.45 -5.24
C ASN A 50 6.91 0.30 -4.43
N ASN A 51 6.50 1.11 -3.46
CA ASN A 51 7.44 1.91 -2.67
C ASN A 51 6.86 2.27 -1.30
N VAL A 52 7.68 2.12 -0.28
CA VAL A 52 7.45 2.57 1.08
C VAL A 52 8.53 3.59 1.43
N VAL A 53 8.08 4.77 1.84
CA VAL A 53 8.92 5.86 2.30
C VAL A 53 8.78 5.96 3.81
N CYS A 54 9.89 5.83 4.52
CA CYS A 54 9.94 5.98 5.97
C CYS A 54 10.92 7.08 6.38
N THR A 55 10.75 7.59 7.59
CA THR A 55 11.68 8.54 8.21
C THR A 55 11.97 8.11 9.63
N PHE A 56 13.18 8.41 10.08
CA PHE A 56 13.61 8.22 11.45
C PHE A 56 14.61 9.31 11.83
N SER A 57 14.89 9.45 13.12
CA SER A 57 15.85 10.41 13.65
C SER A 57 16.95 9.71 14.42
N THR A 58 18.20 10.16 14.21
CA THR A 58 19.40 9.68 14.89
C THR A 58 19.67 10.35 16.24
N ARG A 59 18.92 11.42 16.58
CA ARG A 59 19.11 12.28 17.78
C ARG A 59 20.50 12.91 17.92
N CYS A 60 21.31 12.91 16.86
CA CYS A 60 22.65 13.49 16.87
C CYS A 60 22.87 14.35 15.62
N HIS A 61 23.76 15.34 15.74
CA HIS A 61 24.16 16.16 14.61
C HIS A 61 25.16 15.40 13.74
N LEU A 62 24.84 15.26 12.45
CA LEU A 62 25.66 14.51 11.50
C LEU A 62 26.50 15.48 10.67
N ASN A 63 27.83 15.33 10.72
CA ASN A 63 28.70 16.04 9.80
C ASN A 63 28.66 15.33 8.43
N LEU A 64 27.88 15.91 7.51
CA LEU A 64 27.67 15.36 6.17
C LEU A 64 28.96 15.18 5.37
N ARG A 65 29.98 16.02 5.62
CA ARG A 65 31.28 15.89 4.97
C ARG A 65 32.01 14.62 5.41
N THR A 66 32.01 14.34 6.71
CA THR A 66 32.58 13.10 7.27
C THR A 66 31.82 11.88 6.76
N VAL A 67 30.48 11.92 6.77
CA VAL A 67 29.64 10.84 6.20
C VAL A 67 29.95 10.60 4.72
N ALA A 68 30.23 11.64 3.95
CA ALA A 68 30.57 11.51 2.53
C ALA A 68 32.00 10.99 2.27
N MET A 69 32.95 11.29 3.16
CA MET A 69 34.35 10.86 3.02
C MET A 69 34.56 9.42 3.50
N GLU A 70 33.89 9.02 4.58
CA GLU A 70 34.07 7.71 5.22
C GLU A 70 32.95 6.71 4.85
N GLY A 71 31.80 7.21 4.40
CA GLY A 71 30.65 6.37 4.06
C GLY A 71 30.80 5.67 2.70
N ALA A 72 30.41 4.40 2.65
CA ALA A 72 30.34 3.65 1.40
C ALA A 72 29.06 3.97 0.61
N ASN A 73 29.19 4.15 -0.71
CA ASN A 73 28.06 4.42 -1.63
C ASN A 73 27.25 5.67 -1.23
N VAL A 74 27.95 6.72 -0.82
CA VAL A 74 27.38 8.02 -0.45
C VAL A 74 27.63 9.05 -1.54
N GLU A 75 26.58 9.78 -1.92
CA GLU A 75 26.62 10.93 -2.82
C GLU A 75 26.28 12.18 -2.02
N TYR A 76 27.24 13.11 -1.88
CA TYR A 76 27.00 14.36 -1.16
C TYR A 76 26.43 15.46 -2.07
N LYS A 77 25.17 15.82 -1.84
CA LYS A 77 24.48 16.89 -2.56
C LYS A 77 24.58 18.20 -1.80
N ARG A 78 25.70 18.92 -2.01
CA ARG A 78 25.99 20.21 -1.37
C ARG A 78 24.89 21.26 -1.58
N GLU A 79 24.34 21.35 -2.79
CA GLU A 79 23.27 22.30 -3.12
C GLU A 79 21.99 22.09 -2.29
N GLN A 80 21.71 20.84 -1.95
CA GLN A 80 20.51 20.46 -1.19
C GLN A 80 20.78 20.31 0.31
N GLY A 81 22.04 20.37 0.74
CA GLY A 81 22.41 20.17 2.15
C GLY A 81 22.12 18.76 2.67
N MET A 82 22.22 17.73 1.82
CA MET A 82 21.94 16.33 2.20
C MET A 82 22.95 15.34 1.60
N CYS A 83 23.11 14.18 2.24
CA CYS A 83 23.84 13.03 1.71
C CYS A 83 22.88 11.92 1.30
N ASN A 84 23.05 11.37 0.09
CA ASN A 84 22.33 10.19 -0.36
C ASN A 84 23.19 8.95 -0.19
N MET A 85 22.80 8.03 0.69
CA MET A 85 23.45 6.74 0.88
C MET A 85 22.60 5.63 0.27
N ARG A 86 23.22 4.67 -0.43
CA ARG A 86 22.50 3.54 -1.04
C ARG A 86 22.98 2.21 -0.51
N ILE A 87 22.04 1.29 -0.28
CA ILE A 87 22.32 -0.11 0.06
C ILE A 87 21.62 -1.05 -0.92
N ARG A 88 22.18 -2.24 -1.13
CA ARG A 88 21.66 -3.23 -2.10
C ARG A 88 20.59 -4.15 -1.52
N ARG A 89 20.68 -4.52 -0.24
CA ARG A 89 19.76 -5.48 0.40
C ARG A 89 19.23 -4.91 1.73
N PRO A 90 17.98 -4.43 1.79
CA PRO A 90 17.05 -4.20 0.68
C PRO A 90 17.53 -3.04 -0.22
N TYR A 91 17.17 -3.04 -1.51
CA TYR A 91 17.58 -1.98 -2.44
C TYR A 91 16.90 -0.67 -2.07
N THR A 92 17.61 0.21 -1.36
CA THR A 92 17.02 1.41 -0.77
C THR A 92 18.02 2.56 -0.79
N THR A 93 17.49 3.78 -0.78
CA THR A 93 18.27 5.02 -0.71
C THR A 93 17.84 5.81 0.52
N ALA A 94 18.81 6.20 1.36
CA ALA A 94 18.60 7.10 2.48
C ALA A 94 19.11 8.50 2.14
N SER A 95 18.25 9.49 2.29
CA SER A 95 18.61 10.91 2.31
C SER A 95 18.84 11.34 3.75
N ILE A 96 20.09 11.69 4.06
CA ILE A 96 20.60 12.01 5.39
C ILE A 96 20.81 13.52 5.47
N TRP A 97 20.22 14.14 6.49
CA TRP A 97 20.34 15.57 6.77
C TRP A 97 21.28 15.81 7.95
N SER A 98 21.93 16.98 8.01
CA SER A 98 22.85 17.33 9.11
C SER A 98 22.16 17.35 10.48
N SER A 99 20.85 17.59 10.49
CA SER A 99 19.99 17.55 11.69
C SER A 99 19.82 16.15 12.29
N GLY A 100 20.34 15.09 11.65
CA GLY A 100 20.12 13.72 12.09
C GLY A 100 18.75 13.15 11.68
N LYS A 101 17.96 13.91 10.91
CA LYS A 101 16.77 13.36 10.24
C LYS A 101 17.20 12.57 9.02
N ILE A 102 16.63 11.37 8.86
CA ILE A 102 16.90 10.50 7.72
C ILE A 102 15.56 10.11 7.09
N THR A 103 15.51 10.15 5.76
CA THR A 103 14.38 9.66 4.96
C THR A 103 14.88 8.51 4.11
N CYS A 104 14.23 7.34 4.20
CA CYS A 104 14.56 6.16 3.42
C CYS A 104 13.46 5.91 2.40
N THR A 105 13.86 5.61 1.15
CA THR A 105 12.96 5.36 0.02
C THR A 105 13.39 4.10 -0.74
N GLY A 106 12.44 3.47 -1.44
CA GLY A 106 12.70 2.33 -2.33
C GLY A 106 12.41 0.96 -1.71
N ALA A 107 11.96 0.90 -0.45
CA ALA A 107 11.54 -0.36 0.14
C ALA A 107 10.22 -0.83 -0.48
N THR A 108 10.03 -2.13 -0.67
CA THR A 108 8.82 -2.72 -1.23
C THR A 108 7.76 -3.07 -0.18
N SER A 109 8.12 -3.02 1.11
CA SER A 109 7.20 -3.26 2.22
C SER A 109 7.61 -2.47 3.47
N GLU A 110 6.68 -2.32 4.41
CA GLU A 110 6.93 -1.69 5.71
C GLU A 110 8.02 -2.39 6.55
N PRO A 111 8.03 -3.73 6.71
CA PRO A 111 9.10 -4.40 7.46
C PRO A 111 10.47 -4.23 6.78
N TYR A 112 10.54 -4.33 5.45
CA TYR A 112 11.80 -4.06 4.73
C TYR A 112 12.26 -2.62 4.91
N ALA A 113 11.35 -1.65 4.97
CA ALA A 113 11.68 -0.26 5.25
C ALA A 113 12.28 -0.09 6.66
N LYS A 114 11.76 -0.80 7.67
CA LYS A 114 12.30 -0.79 9.04
C LYS A 114 13.69 -1.42 9.10
N ILE A 115 13.90 -2.56 8.43
CA ILE A 115 15.21 -3.21 8.32
C ILE A 115 16.23 -2.30 7.63
N ALA A 116 15.84 -1.66 6.52
CA ALA A 116 16.68 -0.70 5.80
C ALA A 116 17.10 0.47 6.70
N ALA A 117 16.13 1.07 7.40
CA ALA A 117 16.37 2.18 8.31
C ALA A 117 17.36 1.82 9.44
N ARG A 118 17.23 0.62 10.03
CA ARG A 118 18.19 0.11 11.02
C ARG A 118 19.58 -0.11 10.44
N LYS A 119 19.67 -0.64 9.21
CA LYS A 119 20.95 -0.80 8.50
C LYS A 119 21.64 0.55 8.28
N PHE A 120 20.91 1.58 7.85
CA PHE A 120 21.47 2.92 7.70
C PHE A 120 21.96 3.50 9.03
N ALA A 121 21.19 3.34 10.11
CA ALA A 121 21.61 3.76 11.44
C ALA A 121 22.92 3.06 11.87
N ARG A 122 23.04 1.74 11.65
CA ARG A 122 24.25 0.98 11.96
C ARG A 122 25.46 1.43 11.14
N GLN A 123 25.28 1.75 9.86
CA GLN A 123 26.36 2.26 9.02
C GLN A 123 26.89 3.59 9.55
N LEU A 124 26.01 4.48 10.03
CA LEU A 124 26.42 5.74 10.65
C LEU A 124 27.13 5.53 12.01
N GLN A 125 26.70 4.53 12.80
CA GLN A 125 27.42 4.15 14.03
C GLN A 125 28.85 3.67 13.74
N ARG A 126 29.03 2.88 12.68
CA ARG A 126 30.36 2.37 12.27
C ARG A 126 31.33 3.48 11.83
N ILE A 127 30.80 4.59 11.33
CA ILE A 127 31.58 5.79 10.98
C ILE A 127 32.00 6.57 12.26
N GLY A 128 31.40 6.28 13.41
CA GLY A 128 31.76 6.90 14.70
C GLY A 128 30.78 7.95 15.21
N PHE A 129 29.57 8.03 14.64
CA PHE A 129 28.50 8.87 15.19
C PHE A 129 27.72 8.14 16.28
N ASP A 130 27.43 8.82 17.39
CA ASP A 130 26.51 8.32 18.43
C ASP A 130 25.06 8.43 17.93
N VAL A 131 24.62 7.42 17.18
CA VAL A 131 23.30 7.36 16.55
C VAL A 131 22.34 6.56 17.41
N LYS A 132 21.19 7.17 17.74
CA LYS A 132 20.06 6.50 18.38
C LYS A 132 18.92 6.33 17.39
N PHE A 133 18.38 5.13 17.25
CA PHE A 133 17.23 4.88 16.38
C PHE A 133 15.95 5.32 17.07
N SER A 134 15.39 6.47 16.68
CA SER A 134 14.16 7.02 17.29
C SER A 134 13.18 7.57 16.26
N ASN A 135 11.93 7.75 16.67
CA ASN A 135 10.87 8.39 15.88
C ASN A 135 10.71 7.78 14.48
N PHE A 136 10.83 6.45 14.37
CA PHE A 136 10.58 5.75 13.12
C PHE A 136 9.10 5.87 12.76
N LYS A 137 8.81 6.33 11.53
CA LYS A 137 7.46 6.37 10.99
C LYS A 137 7.46 6.15 9.50
N VAL A 138 6.44 5.46 9.02
CA VAL A 138 6.11 5.42 7.59
C VAL A 138 5.44 6.75 7.24
N VAL A 139 5.89 7.37 6.16
CA VAL A 139 5.41 8.69 5.70
C VAL A 139 4.47 8.52 4.52
N ASN A 140 4.82 7.60 3.62
CA ASN A 140 4.07 7.39 2.40
C ASN A 140 4.27 5.97 1.88
N VAL A 141 3.20 5.41 1.36
CA VAL A 141 3.14 4.11 0.71
C VAL A 141 2.53 4.33 -0.67
N LEU A 142 3.20 3.79 -1.69
CA LEU A 142 2.76 3.79 -3.07
C LEU A 142 2.32 2.39 -3.46
N GLY A 143 1.01 2.20 -3.56
CA GLY A 143 0.39 1.00 -4.09
C GLY A 143 0.00 1.16 -5.56
N THR A 144 -0.06 0.07 -6.31
CA THR A 144 -0.68 0.01 -7.63
C THR A 144 -1.58 -1.20 -7.71
N CYS A 145 -2.73 -0.99 -8.31
CA CYS A 145 -3.78 -1.97 -8.48
C CYS A 145 -4.23 -1.92 -9.94
N SER A 146 -4.58 -3.07 -10.52
CA SER A 146 -5.15 -3.15 -11.86
C SER A 146 -6.56 -3.70 -11.80
N MET A 147 -7.52 -2.90 -12.23
CA MET A 147 -8.90 -3.36 -12.37
C MET A 147 -9.03 -4.24 -13.63
N PRO A 148 -9.89 -5.27 -13.63
CA PRO A 148 -10.09 -6.15 -14.79
C PRO A 148 -10.84 -5.47 -15.95
N PHE A 149 -11.19 -4.20 -15.81
CA PHE A 149 -11.95 -3.43 -16.79
C PHE A 149 -11.42 -2.00 -16.96
N LYS A 150 -11.71 -1.42 -18.12
CA LYS A 150 -11.42 -0.01 -18.42
C LYS A 150 -12.43 0.90 -17.74
N ILE A 151 -12.01 2.11 -17.39
CA ILE A 151 -12.83 3.06 -16.60
C ILE A 151 -13.10 4.32 -17.44
N LYS A 152 -14.36 4.76 -17.51
CA LYS A 152 -14.74 6.04 -18.13
C LYS A 152 -14.47 7.20 -17.17
N VAL A 153 -13.19 7.55 -17.04
CA VAL A 153 -12.70 8.56 -16.09
C VAL A 153 -13.37 9.94 -16.27
N ALA A 154 -13.65 10.34 -17.51
CA ALA A 154 -14.31 11.62 -17.81
C ALA A 154 -15.75 11.70 -17.25
N ASP A 155 -16.49 10.59 -17.27
CA ASP A 155 -17.85 10.52 -16.76
C ASP A 155 -17.87 10.54 -15.23
N MET A 156 -16.91 9.83 -14.61
CA MET A 156 -16.70 9.86 -13.17
C MET A 156 -16.35 11.27 -12.67
N ALA A 157 -15.48 11.99 -13.38
CA ALA A 157 -15.13 13.37 -13.04
C ALA A 157 -16.32 14.33 -13.14
N ARG A 158 -17.23 14.09 -14.11
CA ARG A 158 -18.46 14.87 -14.26
C ARG A 158 -19.46 14.62 -13.13
N LYS A 159 -19.58 13.37 -12.65
CA LYS A 159 -20.48 13.01 -11.54
C LYS A 159 -19.94 13.48 -10.18
N TYR A 160 -18.63 13.40 -9.96
CA TYR A 160 -17.97 13.75 -8.69
C TYR A 160 -16.96 14.90 -8.83
N PRO A 161 -17.36 16.11 -9.25
CA PRO A 161 -16.44 17.21 -9.54
C PRO A 161 -15.71 17.76 -8.29
N ARG A 162 -16.22 17.48 -7.09
CA ARG A 162 -15.61 17.93 -5.82
C ARG A 162 -14.46 17.03 -5.36
N GLU A 163 -14.48 15.76 -5.75
CA GLU A 163 -13.56 14.74 -5.24
C GLU A 163 -12.59 14.24 -6.33
N VAL A 164 -13.05 14.26 -7.59
CA VAL A 164 -12.30 13.83 -8.77
C VAL A 164 -11.87 15.07 -9.56
N SER A 165 -10.56 15.24 -9.73
CA SER A 165 -9.99 16.24 -10.64
C SER A 165 -9.40 15.55 -11.86
N TYR A 166 -9.93 15.85 -13.05
CA TYR A 166 -9.48 15.29 -14.32
C TYR A 166 -9.17 16.39 -15.32
N GLU A 167 -7.87 16.58 -15.60
CA GLU A 167 -7.37 17.56 -16.56
C GLU A 167 -6.44 16.84 -17.56
N PRO A 168 -7.00 16.27 -18.65
CA PRO A 168 -6.25 15.41 -19.57
C PRO A 168 -5.10 16.14 -20.28
N GLU A 169 -5.17 17.47 -20.38
CA GLU A 169 -4.09 18.30 -20.94
C GLU A 169 -2.85 18.36 -20.02
N LEU A 170 -3.05 18.26 -18.69
CA LEU A 170 -1.97 18.24 -17.71
C LEU A 170 -1.51 16.81 -17.37
N HIS A 171 -2.46 15.89 -17.21
CA HIS A 171 -2.17 14.51 -16.81
C HIS A 171 -3.24 13.53 -17.28
N PRO A 172 -2.87 12.34 -17.80
CA PRO A 172 -3.83 11.38 -18.37
C PRO A 172 -4.69 10.65 -17.32
N GLY A 173 -4.34 10.71 -16.04
CA GLY A 173 -5.08 10.08 -14.94
C GLY A 173 -5.90 11.10 -14.14
N ALA A 174 -7.11 10.73 -13.72
CA ALA A 174 -7.86 11.54 -12.76
C ALA A 174 -7.32 11.35 -11.35
N THR A 175 -7.25 12.44 -10.60
CA THR A 175 -6.86 12.42 -9.20
C THR A 175 -8.12 12.39 -8.34
N TYR A 176 -8.29 11.33 -7.56
CA TYR A 176 -9.35 11.17 -6.57
C TYR A 176 -8.75 11.29 -5.17
N ARG A 177 -9.31 12.15 -4.32
CA ARG A 177 -8.80 12.37 -2.95
C ARG A 177 -9.84 11.93 -1.93
N ILE A 178 -9.49 10.90 -1.16
CA ILE A 178 -10.29 10.41 -0.04
C ILE A 178 -9.81 11.13 1.23
N LYS A 179 -10.75 11.70 1.99
CA LYS A 179 -10.44 12.36 3.27
C LYS A 179 -10.23 11.34 4.39
N GLU A 180 -11.08 10.32 4.44
CA GLU A 180 -11.07 9.26 5.44
C GLU A 180 -11.48 7.94 4.76
N PRO A 181 -10.57 6.96 4.60
CA PRO A 181 -9.14 6.98 4.93
C PRO A 181 -8.35 8.02 4.11
N LYS A 182 -7.32 8.63 4.71
CA LYS A 182 -6.50 9.63 4.00
C LYS A 182 -5.68 8.95 2.89
N ALA A 183 -6.15 9.05 1.66
CA ALA A 183 -5.49 8.48 0.48
C ALA A 183 -5.72 9.35 -0.76
N THR A 184 -4.75 9.35 -1.66
CA THR A 184 -4.87 9.98 -2.99
C THR A 184 -4.68 8.91 -4.05
N LEU A 185 -5.67 8.77 -4.92
CA LEU A 185 -5.71 7.79 -5.98
C LEU A 185 -5.56 8.49 -7.32
N LYS A 186 -4.79 7.89 -8.22
CA LYS A 186 -4.71 8.27 -9.63
C LYS A 186 -5.32 7.15 -10.44
N ILE A 187 -6.44 7.44 -11.08
CA ILE A 187 -7.24 6.47 -11.83
C ILE A 187 -7.01 6.72 -13.32
N PHE A 188 -6.56 5.69 -14.02
CA PHE A 188 -6.30 5.72 -15.46
C PHE A 188 -7.44 5.05 -16.23
N THR A 189 -7.68 5.52 -17.46
CA THR A 189 -8.71 4.93 -18.35
C THR A 189 -8.45 3.47 -18.69
N THR A 190 -7.20 3.01 -18.54
CA THR A 190 -6.77 1.62 -18.72
C THR A 190 -7.34 0.67 -17.67
N GLY A 191 -7.83 1.17 -16.52
CA GLY A 191 -8.19 0.36 -15.36
C GLY A 191 -7.07 0.28 -14.31
N SER A 192 -5.87 0.80 -14.61
CA SER A 192 -4.80 0.90 -13.62
C SER A 192 -5.09 2.03 -12.63
N ILE A 193 -4.84 1.77 -11.35
CA ILE A 193 -5.02 2.73 -10.27
C ILE A 193 -3.74 2.78 -9.44
N THR A 194 -3.20 3.97 -9.24
CA THR A 194 -2.07 4.22 -8.33
C THR A 194 -2.58 4.85 -7.05
N VAL A 195 -2.26 4.27 -5.90
CA VAL A 195 -2.72 4.71 -4.58
C VAL A 195 -1.55 5.24 -3.78
N THR A 196 -1.71 6.40 -3.18
CA THR A 196 -0.73 7.06 -2.30
C THR A 196 -1.38 7.28 -0.93
N ALA A 197 -0.87 6.64 0.11
CA ALA A 197 -1.46 6.63 1.45
C ALA A 197 -0.37 6.64 2.55
N PRO A 198 -0.68 7.01 3.81
CA PRO A 198 0.33 7.06 4.88
C PRO A 198 0.79 5.68 5.40
N CYS A 199 -0.03 4.64 5.24
CA CYS A 199 0.26 3.24 5.63
C CYS A 199 -0.36 2.27 4.63
N VAL A 200 0.05 0.99 4.68
CA VAL A 200 -0.47 -0.08 3.83
C VAL A 200 -1.96 -0.34 4.09
N ASP A 201 -2.43 -0.30 5.33
CA ASP A 201 -3.85 -0.52 5.66
C ASP A 201 -4.77 0.52 5.01
N ASN A 202 -4.33 1.77 4.94
CA ASN A 202 -5.04 2.83 4.25
C ASN A 202 -5.06 2.62 2.73
N VAL A 203 -4.05 1.95 2.15
CA VAL A 203 -4.07 1.58 0.72
C VAL A 203 -5.18 0.57 0.47
N GLN A 204 -5.29 -0.46 1.30
CA GLN A 204 -6.34 -1.48 1.18
C GLN A 204 -7.73 -0.85 1.35
N SER A 205 -7.95 -0.11 2.43
CA SER A 205 -9.22 0.56 2.70
C SER A 205 -9.63 1.53 1.58
N ALA A 206 -8.66 2.21 0.96
CA ALA A 206 -8.90 3.10 -0.17
C ALA A 206 -9.32 2.34 -1.44
N ILE A 207 -8.82 1.12 -1.65
CA ILE A 207 -9.18 0.28 -2.78
C ILE A 207 -10.59 -0.29 -2.61
N GLU A 208 -10.93 -0.75 -1.40
CA GLU A 208 -12.29 -1.18 -1.06
C GLU A 208 -13.31 -0.05 -1.26
N HIS A 209 -12.94 1.18 -0.89
CA HIS A 209 -13.80 2.36 -1.08
C HIS A 209 -13.99 2.74 -2.56
N ILE A 210 -12.92 2.71 -3.37
CA ILE A 210 -12.99 3.13 -4.77
C ILE A 210 -13.63 2.08 -5.68
N PHE A 211 -13.54 0.80 -5.32
CA PHE A 211 -14.01 -0.32 -6.14
C PHE A 211 -15.48 -0.16 -6.61
N PRO A 212 -16.48 0.06 -5.74
CA PRO A 212 -17.87 0.20 -6.18
C PRO A 212 -18.08 1.46 -7.04
N LEU A 213 -17.34 2.54 -6.77
CA LEU A 213 -17.44 3.78 -7.53
C LEU A 213 -16.92 3.59 -8.96
N VAL A 214 -15.78 2.91 -9.15
CA VAL A 214 -15.24 2.69 -10.50
C VAL A 214 -16.00 1.62 -11.27
N ALA A 215 -16.64 0.67 -10.58
CA ALA A 215 -17.48 -0.35 -11.20
C ALA A 215 -18.70 0.27 -11.92
N GLU A 216 -19.27 1.35 -11.38
CA GLU A 216 -20.36 2.09 -12.01
C GLU A 216 -19.96 2.69 -13.38
N PHE A 217 -18.69 3.09 -13.52
CA PHE A 217 -18.13 3.70 -14.73
C PHE A 217 -17.34 2.72 -15.60
N LYS A 218 -17.61 1.42 -15.47
CA LYS A 218 -17.00 0.41 -16.32
C LYS A 218 -17.27 0.75 -17.79
N ALA A 219 -16.20 0.97 -18.54
CA ALA A 219 -16.29 1.04 -19.98
C ALA A 219 -16.63 -0.37 -20.47
N VAL A 220 -17.81 -0.51 -21.08
CA VAL A 220 -18.13 -1.68 -21.90
C VAL A 220 -16.97 -1.85 -22.87
N LYS A 221 -16.40 -3.06 -22.96
CA LYS A 221 -15.51 -3.40 -24.08
C LYS A 221 -16.35 -3.12 -25.33
N SER A 222 -16.12 -2.00 -26.01
CA SER A 222 -16.51 -1.92 -27.39
C SER A 222 -15.86 -3.13 -28.04
N GLU A 223 -16.67 -4.03 -28.60
CA GLU A 223 -16.17 -5.07 -29.49
C GLU A 223 -15.31 -4.34 -30.50
N VAL A 224 -14.00 -4.46 -30.33
CA VAL A 224 -13.08 -3.84 -31.27
C VAL A 224 -13.33 -4.63 -32.53
N ASN A 225 -13.98 -4.00 -33.51
CA ASN A 225 -14.43 -4.64 -34.72
C ASN A 225 -13.22 -5.39 -35.30
N ALA A 226 -13.20 -6.72 -35.21
CA ALA A 226 -12.00 -7.53 -35.44
C ALA A 226 -11.41 -7.26 -36.84
N GLU A 227 -12.27 -6.83 -37.76
CA GLU A 227 -11.93 -6.41 -39.10
C GLU A 227 -11.03 -5.16 -39.17
N LEU A 228 -11.16 -4.21 -38.24
CA LEU A 228 -10.33 -3.01 -38.17
C LEU A 228 -8.92 -3.31 -37.64
N LEU A 229 -8.82 -4.17 -36.61
CA LEU A 229 -7.54 -4.71 -36.13
C LEU A 229 -6.83 -5.55 -37.20
N MET A 230 -7.59 -6.35 -37.97
CA MET A 230 -7.03 -7.10 -39.10
C MET A 230 -6.59 -6.17 -40.24
N LYS A 231 -7.29 -5.06 -40.49
CA LYS A 231 -6.87 -4.05 -41.48
C LYS A 231 -5.60 -3.31 -41.03
N GLU A 232 -5.48 -2.93 -39.76
CA GLU A 232 -4.25 -2.35 -39.20
C GLU A 232 -3.08 -3.34 -39.22
N ALA A 233 -3.28 -4.60 -38.82
CA ALA A 233 -2.25 -5.63 -38.87
C ALA A 233 -1.75 -5.90 -40.30
N ARG A 234 -2.65 -5.94 -41.29
CA ARG A 234 -2.30 -6.06 -42.72
C ARG A 234 -1.54 -4.83 -43.24
N PHE A 235 -1.84 -3.64 -42.73
CA PHE A 235 -1.15 -2.41 -43.10
C PHE A 235 0.30 -2.39 -42.57
N ILE A 236 0.50 -2.80 -41.32
CA ILE A 236 1.82 -2.91 -40.67
C ILE A 236 2.69 -3.98 -41.35
N GLN A 237 2.11 -5.13 -41.71
CA GLN A 237 2.83 -6.21 -42.39
C GLN A 237 3.31 -5.81 -43.80
N LYS A 238 2.67 -4.81 -44.43
CA LYS A 238 3.03 -4.29 -45.75
C LYS A 238 4.15 -3.24 -45.70
N HIS A 239 4.41 -2.60 -44.55
CA HIS A 239 5.41 -1.55 -44.40
C HIS A 239 6.34 -1.80 -43.20
N ARG A 240 7.52 -2.37 -43.50
CA ARG A 240 8.73 -2.57 -42.65
C ARG A 240 8.69 -3.71 -41.62
N VAL A 241 9.21 -4.86 -42.03
CA VAL A 241 10.01 -5.73 -41.16
C VAL A 241 11.50 -5.45 -41.43
N ILE A 242 12.16 -4.72 -40.54
CA ILE A 242 13.63 -4.77 -40.44
C ILE A 242 13.93 -5.66 -39.23
N LYS A 243 14.36 -6.90 -39.48
CA LYS A 243 14.79 -7.83 -38.41
C LYS A 243 16.14 -7.34 -37.84
N PRO A 244 16.30 -7.14 -36.52
CA PRO A 244 17.62 -6.98 -35.92
C PRO A 244 18.42 -8.30 -35.98
N LYS A 245 19.73 -8.20 -36.18
CA LYS A 245 20.58 -9.31 -36.65
C LYS A 245 21.16 -10.25 -35.58
N ARG A 246 20.84 -10.15 -34.28
CA ARG A 246 21.40 -11.09 -33.26
C ARG A 246 20.46 -11.35 -32.06
N PRO A 247 20.42 -12.58 -31.52
CA PRO A 247 19.66 -12.94 -30.32
C PRO A 247 20.37 -12.48 -29.05
N ILE A 248 19.60 -11.95 -28.08
CA ILE A 248 20.06 -11.64 -26.71
C ILE A 248 20.01 -12.95 -25.91
N THR A 249 21.14 -13.36 -25.38
CA THR A 249 21.34 -14.57 -24.59
C THR A 249 20.70 -14.47 -23.21
N LYS A 250 20.21 -15.61 -22.73
CA LYS A 250 19.61 -15.90 -21.42
C LYS A 250 20.45 -15.34 -20.26
N PHE A 251 19.77 -14.78 -19.25
CA PHE A 251 20.31 -14.63 -17.90
C PHE A 251 19.64 -15.71 -17.03
N GLU A 252 20.44 -16.67 -16.57
CA GLU A 252 20.04 -17.69 -15.60
C GLU A 252 20.03 -17.10 -14.19
N GLU A 253 19.06 -17.56 -13.40
CA GLU A 253 18.82 -17.25 -12.00
C GLU A 253 19.74 -18.12 -11.13
N ASP A 254 20.71 -17.50 -10.45
CA ASP A 254 21.41 -18.14 -9.33
C ASP A 254 20.84 -17.58 -8.02
N LEU A 255 19.91 -18.35 -7.46
CA LEU A 255 19.40 -18.23 -6.09
C LEU A 255 20.24 -19.12 -5.17
N GLU A 256 21.12 -18.52 -4.37
CA GLU A 256 21.59 -19.12 -3.13
C GLU A 256 21.45 -18.11 -1.98
N TYR A 257 20.56 -18.46 -1.05
CA TYR A 257 20.36 -17.80 0.23
C TYR A 257 21.33 -18.43 1.23
N GLU A 258 22.40 -17.73 1.59
CA GLU A 258 23.11 -18.01 2.84
C GLU A 258 22.45 -17.22 3.96
N ASP A 259 21.70 -17.98 4.76
CA ASP A 259 21.24 -17.61 6.09
C ASP A 259 22.40 -17.76 7.07
N SER A 260 22.84 -16.67 7.68
CA SER A 260 23.72 -16.74 8.86
C SER A 260 23.41 -15.60 9.83
N SER A 261 22.77 -16.01 10.93
CA SER A 261 22.75 -15.38 12.26
C SER A 261 22.16 -13.98 12.38
N ASP A 262 20.83 -13.91 12.47
CA ASP A 262 20.17 -12.93 13.34
C ASP A 262 19.97 -13.62 14.71
N GLU A 263 20.98 -13.50 15.58
CA GLU A 263 20.81 -13.76 17.02
C GLU A 263 19.96 -12.64 17.63
N ASP A 264 18.82 -13.05 18.18
CA ASP A 264 18.07 -12.52 19.31
C ASP A 264 18.33 -11.06 19.72
N PHE A 265 17.33 -10.20 19.49
CA PHE A 265 17.11 -9.05 20.35
C PHE A 265 15.62 -8.73 20.46
N ASP A 266 14.93 -9.58 21.22
CA ASP A 266 13.82 -9.12 22.05
C ASP A 266 14.43 -8.40 23.25
N SER A 267 14.21 -7.08 23.30
CA SER A 267 14.03 -6.41 24.57
C SER A 267 12.97 -5.33 24.36
N GLU A 268 11.73 -5.73 24.64
CA GLU A 268 10.70 -4.85 25.11
C GLU A 268 11.25 -3.99 26.25
N GLU A 269 11.16 -2.67 26.12
CA GLU A 269 10.97 -1.76 27.25
C GLU A 269 10.06 -0.64 26.77
N ASP A 270 8.76 -0.93 26.79
CA ASP A 270 7.77 0.09 27.10
C ASP A 270 7.91 0.41 28.59
N GLN A 271 8.19 1.68 28.92
CA GLN A 271 7.89 2.24 30.23
C GLN A 271 7.80 3.77 30.15
N ASP A 272 6.57 4.22 30.40
CA ASP A 272 6.07 5.50 30.92
C ASP A 272 6.35 6.84 30.20
#